data_AF-A0AA38CCE1-F1
#
_entry.id   AF-A0AA38CCE1-F1
#
_cell.length_a   1.000
_cell.length_b   1.000
_cell.length_c   1.000
_cell.angle_alpha   90.00
_cell.angle_beta   90.00
_cell.angle_gamma   90.00
#
_symmetry.space_group_name_H-M   'P 1'
#
loop_
_entity.id
_entity.type
_entity.pdbx_description
1 polymer ?
#
loop_
_entity_poly.entity_id
_entity_poly.type
_entity_poly.pdbx_seq_one_letter_code
_entity_poly.pdbx_strand_id
1 'polypeptide(L)'
;DNNVNSDDEDYDGPDAPPHPQEEPQQPANPPDAAKAAAAKDDDDDYEENENVDVELGKYQSEDPDKTERFTAILKKFTPEQMERYESFRRSGFQKANMRRLLQNIAGCPVSMPMTIVMSGVAKMFVGELVET
;
A
#
# COMPACT_ATOMS: atom_id res chain seq x y z
N ASP A 1 55.52 16.92 69.68
CA ASP A 1 55.72 15.86 68.66
C ASP A 1 55.24 16.41 67.33
N ASN A 2 56.07 16.56 66.30
CA ASN A 2 56.83 15.53 65.55
C ASN A 2 55.88 14.55 64.81
N ASN A 3 56.10 14.21 63.54
CA ASN A 3 57.12 14.65 62.59
C ASN A 3 56.67 14.43 61.13
N VAL A 4 57.24 15.26 60.27
CA VAL A 4 57.44 15.11 58.82
C VAL A 4 57.57 13.67 58.29
N ASN A 5 56.92 13.43 57.15
CA ASN A 5 57.43 12.70 55.97
C ASN A 5 57.23 13.71 54.82
N SER A 6 58.20 14.23 54.05
CA SER A 6 59.52 13.72 53.60
C SER A 6 59.49 12.32 53.02
N ASP A 7 60.03 12.05 51.84
CA ASP A 7 60.46 12.89 50.69
C ASP A 7 60.62 11.87 49.51
N ASP A 8 60.86 12.33 48.27
CA ASP A 8 61.74 11.74 47.22
C ASP A 8 61.76 10.18 46.99
N GLU A 9 61.79 9.59 45.79
CA GLU A 9 61.69 10.00 44.37
C GLU A 9 60.65 9.00 43.74
N ASP A 10 60.36 8.86 42.44
CA ASP A 10 60.83 9.37 41.14
C ASP A 10 59.66 9.25 40.14
N TYR A 11 59.73 9.95 38.99
CA TYR A 11 59.26 9.34 37.73
C TYR A 11 59.97 9.96 36.50
N ASP A 12 60.91 9.20 35.96
CA ASP A 12 61.73 9.53 34.79
C ASP A 12 60.93 9.97 33.55
N GLY A 13 61.35 11.07 32.91
CA GLY A 13 60.88 11.49 31.59
C GLY A 13 61.60 10.74 30.48
N PRO A 14 61.14 10.83 29.21
CA PRO A 14 61.63 11.95 28.43
C PRO A 14 60.69 12.53 27.35
N ASP A 15 61.09 13.72 26.89
CA ASP A 15 60.73 14.42 25.64
C ASP A 15 59.26 14.73 25.33
N ALA A 16 58.94 16.02 25.50
CA ALA A 16 57.80 16.68 24.86
C ALA A 16 58.20 17.24 23.48
N PRO A 17 57.56 16.83 22.37
CA PRO A 17 57.64 17.56 21.11
C PRO A 17 56.69 18.78 21.11
N PRO A 18 56.98 19.83 20.30
CA PRO A 18 56.28 21.10 20.40
C PRO A 18 54.90 21.11 19.73
N HIS A 19 53.96 21.85 20.32
CA HIS A 19 52.77 22.33 19.62
C HIS A 19 53.15 23.53 18.72
N PRO A 20 52.76 23.49 17.43
CA PRO A 20 52.24 24.72 16.84
C PRO A 20 51.01 24.51 15.94
N GLN A 21 50.08 25.47 16.08
CA GLN A 21 49.12 25.96 15.08
C GLN A 21 47.90 25.08 14.73
N GLU A 22 46.73 25.66 15.03
CA GLU A 22 45.40 25.17 14.68
C GLU A 22 45.08 25.51 13.22
N GLU A 23 44.78 24.51 12.39
CA GLU A 23 43.99 24.71 11.17
C GLU A 23 42.52 24.38 11.46
N PRO A 24 41.54 25.15 10.94
CA PRO A 24 40.12 24.95 11.24
C PRO A 24 39.57 23.73 10.49
N GLN A 25 39.70 22.54 11.09
CA GLN A 25 39.08 21.33 10.59
C GLN A 25 37.57 21.33 10.88
N GLN A 26 36.81 21.52 9.79
CA GLN A 26 35.35 21.51 9.76
C GLN A 26 34.81 20.13 10.19
N PRO A 27 34.10 19.99 11.32
CA PRO A 27 33.63 18.69 11.78
C PRO A 27 32.51 18.16 10.87
N ALA A 28 32.66 16.91 10.44
CA ALA A 28 31.74 16.23 9.54
C ALA A 28 30.34 16.05 10.16
N ASN A 29 29.31 16.07 9.31
CA ASN A 29 27.93 15.76 9.72
C ASN A 29 27.85 14.33 10.30
N PRO A 30 27.24 14.13 11.48
CA PRO A 30 26.93 12.78 11.96
C PRO A 30 25.83 12.14 11.07
N PRO A 31 25.97 10.87 10.66
CA PRO A 31 24.85 10.10 10.15
C PRO A 31 23.91 9.67 11.29
N ASP A 32 22.71 9.21 10.91
CA ASP A 32 21.66 8.62 11.76
C ASP A 32 20.95 9.51 12.80
N ALA A 33 19.91 10.22 12.34
CA ALA A 33 18.68 10.46 13.12
C ALA A 33 17.44 10.83 12.27
N ALA A 34 17.23 10.22 11.09
CA ALA A 34 16.03 10.53 10.27
C ALA A 34 15.60 9.43 9.28
N LYS A 35 15.50 8.15 9.69
CA LYS A 35 14.83 7.13 8.86
C LYS A 35 13.30 7.19 9.01
N ALA A 36 12.72 8.29 8.55
CA ALA A 36 11.28 8.42 8.40
C ALA A 36 10.79 7.46 7.29
N ALA A 37 9.78 6.65 7.62
CA ALA A 37 8.85 6.00 6.69
C ALA A 37 9.39 5.54 5.32
N ALA A 38 10.36 4.63 5.31
CA ALA A 38 10.44 3.66 4.22
C ALA A 38 9.44 2.53 4.49
N ALA A 39 8.15 2.83 4.32
CA ALA A 39 7.18 1.76 4.08
C ALA A 39 7.68 1.02 2.83
N LYS A 40 7.91 -0.30 2.96
CA LYS A 40 8.04 -1.13 1.77
C LYS A 40 6.65 -1.19 1.16
N ASP A 41 6.46 -0.39 0.13
CA ASP A 41 5.35 -0.54 -0.78
C ASP A 41 5.62 -1.86 -1.52
N ASP A 42 5.00 -2.95 -1.06
CA ASP A 42 4.85 -4.18 -1.85
C ASP A 42 3.82 -3.87 -2.96
N ASP A 43 4.22 -3.00 -3.89
CA ASP A 43 3.43 -2.47 -5.01
C ASP A 43 3.96 -2.97 -6.36
N ASP A 44 4.49 -4.19 -6.37
CA ASP A 44 4.77 -4.95 -7.58
C ASP A 44 3.63 -5.94 -7.85
N ASP A 45 3.09 -5.90 -9.08
CA ASP A 45 2.21 -6.91 -9.72
C ASP A 45 0.68 -6.90 -9.41
N TYR A 46 0.01 -5.75 -9.54
CA TYR A 46 -1.47 -5.69 -9.71
C TYR A 46 -1.99 -4.86 -10.90
N GLU A 47 -1.09 -4.31 -11.72
CA GLU A 47 -1.33 -4.06 -13.15
C GLU A 47 -1.12 -5.43 -13.83
N GLU A 48 -2.07 -6.11 -14.45
CA GLU A 48 -3.00 -5.65 -15.48
C GLU A 48 -4.21 -6.59 -15.52
N ASN A 49 -5.42 -6.04 -15.40
CA ASN A 49 -6.66 -6.64 -15.89
C ASN A 49 -7.70 -5.51 -15.88
N GLU A 50 -7.48 -4.48 -16.71
CA GLU A 50 -8.37 -3.32 -16.82
C GLU A 50 -9.79 -3.70 -17.24
N ASN A 51 -9.93 -4.84 -17.91
CA ASN A 51 -11.20 -5.51 -18.11
C ASN A 51 -11.44 -6.54 -17.00
N VAL A 52 -11.75 -6.03 -15.81
CA VAL A 52 -12.75 -6.73 -14.99
C VAL A 52 -14.13 -6.49 -15.63
N ASP A 53 -14.32 -7.07 -16.83
CA ASP A 53 -15.58 -7.75 -17.09
C ASP A 53 -15.71 -8.66 -15.87
N VAL A 54 -16.65 -8.34 -14.97
CA VAL A 54 -16.88 -9.18 -13.80
C VAL A 54 -17.39 -10.46 -14.41
N GLU A 55 -16.46 -11.41 -14.55
CA GLU A 55 -16.60 -12.57 -15.39
C GLU A 55 -17.52 -13.54 -14.65
N LEU A 56 -18.80 -13.18 -14.64
CA LEU A 56 -19.94 -14.05 -14.40
C LEU A 56 -19.92 -15.20 -15.43
N GLY A 57 -19.12 -15.06 -16.50
CA GLY A 57 -18.55 -16.13 -17.33
C GLY A 57 -17.68 -17.15 -16.58
N LYS A 58 -16.70 -16.74 -15.76
CA LYS A 58 -15.91 -17.64 -14.87
C LYS A 58 -16.73 -18.20 -13.72
N TYR A 59 -17.83 -17.55 -13.37
CA TYR A 59 -18.87 -18.09 -12.51
C TYR A 59 -20.08 -18.64 -13.29
N GLN A 60 -19.94 -18.92 -14.60
CA GLN A 60 -20.79 -19.93 -15.21
C GLN A 60 -20.47 -21.21 -14.47
N SER A 61 -21.46 -21.71 -13.74
CA SER A 61 -21.30 -22.97 -13.07
C SER A 61 -20.96 -24.06 -14.08
N GLU A 62 -20.08 -24.98 -13.69
CA GLU A 62 -19.82 -26.22 -14.43
C GLU A 62 -21.10 -27.08 -14.60
N ASP A 63 -22.15 -26.75 -13.87
CA ASP A 63 -23.53 -27.22 -14.03
C ASP A 63 -24.20 -26.62 -15.29
N PRO A 64 -24.41 -27.42 -16.36
CA PRO A 64 -24.95 -26.93 -17.62
C PRO A 64 -26.42 -26.48 -17.52
N ASP A 65 -27.21 -27.04 -16.59
CA ASP A 65 -28.63 -26.69 -16.39
C ASP A 65 -28.79 -25.21 -16.00
N LYS A 66 -27.88 -24.68 -15.18
CA LYS A 66 -27.88 -23.25 -14.82
C LYS A 66 -27.53 -22.35 -16.00
N THR A 67 -26.57 -22.73 -16.83
CA THR A 67 -26.16 -21.97 -18.03
C THR A 67 -27.27 -21.97 -19.09
N GLU A 68 -27.98 -23.10 -19.27
CA GLU A 68 -29.17 -23.18 -20.11
C GLU A 68 -30.32 -22.30 -19.58
N ARG A 69 -30.63 -22.38 -18.28
CA ARG A 69 -31.65 -21.53 -17.63
C ARG A 69 -31.35 -20.04 -17.78
N PHE A 70 -30.09 -19.65 -17.55
CA PHE A 70 -29.65 -18.27 -17.72
C PHE A 70 -29.86 -17.79 -19.16
N THR A 71 -29.42 -18.59 -20.13
CA THR A 71 -29.63 -18.33 -21.56
C THR A 71 -31.12 -18.23 -21.93
N ALA A 72 -31.97 -19.06 -21.32
CA ALA A 72 -33.42 -19.04 -21.52
C ALA A 72 -34.11 -17.81 -20.91
N ILE A 73 -33.52 -17.19 -19.87
CA ILE A 73 -33.95 -15.90 -19.31
C ILE A 73 -33.56 -14.76 -20.25
N LEU A 74 -32.29 -14.68 -20.67
CA LEU A 74 -31.81 -13.63 -21.58
C LEU A 74 -32.60 -13.59 -22.90
N LYS A 75 -32.95 -14.76 -23.46
CA LYS A 75 -33.79 -14.88 -24.67
C LYS A 75 -35.20 -14.28 -24.54
N LYS A 76 -35.67 -13.97 -23.33
CA LYS A 76 -36.99 -13.39 -23.06
C LYS A 76 -36.94 -11.89 -22.75
N PHE A 77 -35.75 -11.29 -22.67
CA PHE A 77 -35.62 -9.87 -22.42
C PHE A 77 -36.10 -9.04 -23.61
N THR A 78 -36.76 -7.92 -23.31
CA THR A 78 -36.99 -6.84 -24.28
C THR A 78 -35.66 -6.15 -24.65
N PRO A 79 -35.59 -5.39 -25.76
CA PRO A 79 -34.36 -4.69 -26.15
C PRO A 79 -33.79 -3.78 -25.05
N GLU A 80 -34.66 -3.02 -24.37
CA GLU A 80 -34.31 -2.14 -23.24
C GLU A 80 -33.78 -2.92 -22.02
N GLN A 81 -34.34 -4.10 -21.74
CA GLN A 81 -33.85 -4.97 -20.68
C GLN A 81 -32.48 -5.59 -21.03
N MET A 82 -32.26 -5.98 -22.29
CA MET A 82 -30.94 -6.43 -22.76
C MET A 82 -29.91 -5.31 -22.65
N GLU A 83 -30.24 -4.07 -23.03
CA GLU A 83 -29.34 -2.91 -22.92
C GLU A 83 -28.95 -2.61 -21.47
N ARG A 84 -29.92 -2.59 -20.54
CA ARG A 84 -29.66 -2.44 -19.10
C ARG A 84 -28.78 -3.58 -18.57
N TYR A 85 -29.11 -4.83 -18.90
CA TYR A 85 -28.33 -6.00 -18.47
C TYR A 85 -26.90 -5.99 -19.02
N GLU A 86 -26.71 -5.68 -20.30
CA GLU A 86 -25.39 -5.62 -20.93
C GLU A 86 -24.53 -4.48 -20.36
N SER A 87 -25.15 -3.37 -19.96
CA SER A 87 -24.50 -2.27 -19.24
C SER A 87 -24.12 -2.68 -17.80
N PHE A 88 -25.06 -3.29 -17.07
CA PHE A 88 -24.81 -3.81 -15.73
C PHE A 88 -23.70 -4.87 -15.74
N ARG A 89 -23.70 -5.81 -16.68
CA ARG A 89 -22.74 -6.91 -16.79
C ARG A 89 -21.31 -6.42 -17.02
N ARG A 90 -21.12 -5.44 -17.93
CA ARG A 90 -19.79 -4.86 -18.21
C ARG A 90 -19.33 -3.82 -17.18
N SER A 91 -20.24 -3.20 -16.42
CA SER A 91 -19.84 -2.18 -15.45
C SER A 91 -19.01 -2.75 -14.29
N GLY A 92 -17.99 -2.01 -13.87
CA GLY A 92 -17.13 -2.36 -12.75
C GLY A 92 -16.31 -1.16 -12.29
N PHE A 93 -15.78 -1.22 -11.07
CA PHE A 93 -14.86 -0.20 -10.56
C PHE A 93 -13.42 -0.65 -10.79
N GLN A 94 -12.59 0.22 -11.38
CA GLN A 94 -11.15 -0.02 -11.48
C GLN A 94 -10.55 -0.13 -10.07
N LYS A 95 -9.90 -1.26 -9.79
CA LYS A 95 -9.41 -1.61 -8.46
C LYS A 95 -8.39 -0.61 -7.91
N ALA A 96 -7.48 -0.11 -8.75
CA ALA A 96 -6.52 0.92 -8.37
C ALA A 96 -7.21 2.22 -7.89
N ASN A 97 -8.19 2.71 -8.66
CA ASN A 97 -8.96 3.91 -8.31
C ASN A 97 -9.78 3.72 -7.03
N MET A 98 -10.42 2.56 -6.85
CA MET A 98 -11.13 2.23 -5.61
C MET A 98 -10.18 2.12 -4.41
N ARG A 99 -9.04 1.41 -4.55
CA ARG A 99 -8.01 1.29 -3.49
C ARG A 99 -7.49 2.65 -3.06
N ARG A 100 -7.15 3.53 -4.03
CA ARG A 100 -6.69 4.91 -3.77
C ARG A 100 -7.75 5.75 -3.07
N LEU A 101 -9.02 5.68 -3.49
CA LEU A 101 -10.12 6.39 -2.83
C LEU A 101 -10.30 5.91 -1.38
N LEU A 102 -10.32 4.60 -1.15
CA LEU A 102 -10.49 4.03 0.18
C LEU A 102 -9.31 4.36 1.10
N GLN A 103 -8.07 4.30 0.61
CA GLN A 103 -6.87 4.70 1.37
C GLN A 103 -6.93 6.18 1.77
N ASN A 104 -7.32 7.07 0.84
CA ASN A 104 -7.46 8.50 1.10
C ASN A 104 -8.52 8.82 2.17
N ILE A 105 -9.59 8.01 2.24
CA ILE A 105 -10.67 8.18 3.23
C ILE A 105 -10.31 7.55 4.57
N ALA A 106 -9.74 6.35 4.57
CA ALA A 106 -9.42 5.59 5.78
C ALA A 106 -8.13 6.05 6.48
N GLY A 107 -7.23 6.72 5.76
CA GLY A 107 -5.91 7.14 6.28
C GLY A 107 -4.94 5.99 6.54
N CYS A 108 -5.23 4.78 6.02
CA CYS A 108 -4.42 3.59 6.23
C CYS A 108 -4.35 2.70 4.96
N PRO A 109 -3.37 1.78 4.85
CA PRO A 109 -3.29 0.85 3.73
C PRO A 109 -4.50 -0.08 3.64
N VAL A 110 -5.19 -0.05 2.49
CA VAL A 110 -6.36 -0.91 2.21
C VAL A 110 -5.93 -2.13 1.39
N SER A 111 -6.45 -3.30 1.77
CA SER A 111 -6.15 -4.59 1.13
C SER A 111 -6.99 -4.86 -0.12
N MET A 112 -6.50 -5.75 -0.99
CA MET A 112 -7.23 -6.18 -2.19
C MET A 112 -8.59 -6.81 -1.88
N PRO A 113 -8.77 -7.75 -0.91
CA PRO A 113 -10.09 -8.27 -0.56
C PRO A 113 -11.07 -7.17 -0.12
N MET A 114 -10.61 -6.19 0.65
CA MET A 114 -11.46 -5.06 1.06
C MET A 114 -11.85 -4.17 -0.13
N THR A 115 -10.92 -3.94 -1.05
CA THR A 115 -11.19 -3.22 -2.31
C THR A 115 -12.24 -3.94 -3.17
N ILE A 116 -12.19 -5.27 -3.24
CA ILE A 116 -13.19 -6.10 -3.94
C ILE A 116 -14.57 -5.97 -3.27
N VAL A 117 -14.65 -6.12 -1.94
CA VAL A 117 -15.91 -6.00 -1.18
C VAL A 117 -16.54 -4.62 -1.37
N MET A 118 -15.75 -3.54 -1.21
CA MET A 118 -16.25 -2.17 -1.38
C MET A 118 -16.71 -1.88 -2.82
N SER A 119 -16.01 -2.43 -3.82
CA SER A 119 -16.45 -2.35 -5.22
C SER A 119 -17.79 -3.07 -5.45
N GLY A 120 -18.01 -4.21 -4.79
CA GLY A 120 -19.27 -4.94 -4.83
C GLY A 120 -20.42 -4.16 -4.17
N VAL A 121 -20.21 -3.62 -2.98
CA VAL A 121 -21.20 -2.80 -2.26
C VAL A 121 -21.57 -1.55 -3.07
N ALA A 122 -20.58 -0.83 -3.61
CA ALA A 122 -20.82 0.32 -4.46
C ALA A 122 -21.60 -0.05 -5.75
N LYS A 123 -21.33 -1.22 -6.34
CA LYS A 123 -22.04 -1.69 -7.54
C LYS A 123 -23.51 -2.05 -7.24
N MET A 124 -23.79 -2.66 -6.09
CA MET A 124 -25.16 -2.92 -5.65
C MET A 124 -25.93 -1.62 -5.44
N PHE A 125 -25.35 -0.65 -4.71
CA PHE A 125 -25.94 0.67 -4.50
C PHE A 125 -26.24 1.43 -5.80
N VAL A 126 -25.30 1.42 -6.77
CA VAL A 126 -25.52 2.05 -8.08
C VAL A 126 -26.58 1.29 -8.90
N GLY A 127 -26.68 -0.04 -8.76
CA GLY A 127 -27.75 -0.83 -9.36
C GLY A 127 -29.13 -0.40 -8.84
N GLU A 128 -29.30 -0.38 -7.52
CA GLU A 128 -30.54 0.08 -6.86
C GLU A 128 -30.91 1.52 -7.28
N LEU A 129 -29.92 2.42 -7.36
CA LEU A 129 -30.12 3.82 -7.78
C LEU A 129 -30.57 3.97 -9.24
N VAL A 130 -30.19 3.05 -10.13
CA VAL A 130 -30.56 3.07 -11.56
C VAL A 130 -31.88 2.34 -11.83
N GLU A 131 -32.29 1.44 -10.94
CA GLU A 131 -33.55 0.69 -11.01
C GLU A 131 -34.72 1.37 -10.26
N THR A 132 -34.49 2.51 -9.58
CA THR A 132 -35.50 3.30 -8.84
C THR A 132 -35.84 4.64 -9.48
#